data_AF-A0A976LTV4-F1
#
_entry.id   AF-A0A976LTV4-F1
#
_cell.length_a   1.000
_cell.length_b   1.000
_cell.length_c   1.000
_cell.angle_alpha   90.00
_cell.angle_beta   90.00
_cell.angle_gamma   90.00
#
_symmetry.space_group_name_H-M   'P 1'
#
loop_
_entity.id
_entity.type
_entity.pdbx_description
1 polymer ?
#
loop_
_entity_poly.entity_id
_entity_poly.type
_entity_poly.pdbx_seq_one_letter_code
_entity_poly.pdbx_strand_id
1 'polypeptide(L)'
;MNKLLIVLALLAVSQSIHAEEVAVCGGESGYVYFAGYGMVPENKVGWHKDAITGGKITITVTNNKYDLLYADATGSLVSTVEDGGQVIFTRSSPIDMSLVVLYGRATEIYTFWKTKNGKLQYSHLHNKSEPFPKSTAMIGTCTLINFAAVNVGK
;
A
#
# COMPACT_ATOMS: atom_id res chain seq x y z
N MET A 1 7.87 24.95 -46.34
CA MET A 1 6.66 24.66 -45.53
C MET A 1 6.66 23.31 -44.81
N ASN A 2 7.42 22.29 -45.23
CA ASN A 2 7.40 20.96 -44.55
C ASN A 2 8.05 20.88 -43.17
N LYS A 3 9.07 21.68 -42.85
CA LYS A 3 9.81 21.53 -41.58
C LYS A 3 9.06 22.06 -40.35
N LEU A 4 8.17 23.06 -40.53
CA LEU A 4 7.41 23.67 -39.44
C LEU A 4 6.23 22.80 -38.98
N LEU A 5 5.61 22.06 -39.92
CA LEU A 5 4.56 21.09 -39.64
C LEU A 5 5.06 19.88 -38.82
N ILE A 6 6.32 19.47 -39.02
CA ILE A 6 6.92 18.35 -38.30
C ILE A 6 7.19 18.73 -36.83
N VAL A 7 7.65 19.96 -36.57
CA VAL A 7 7.90 20.42 -35.19
C VAL A 7 6.59 20.57 -34.39
N LEU A 8 5.52 21.05 -35.04
CA LEU A 8 4.21 21.20 -34.38
C LEU A 8 3.52 19.86 -34.07
N ALA A 9 3.80 18.81 -34.87
CA ALA A 9 3.29 17.46 -34.63
C ALA A 9 4.00 16.73 -33.47
N LEU A 10 5.27 17.04 -33.18
CA LEU A 10 5.99 16.44 -32.04
C LEU A 10 5.55 17.00 -30.67
N LEU A 11 4.98 18.20 -30.61
CA LEU A 11 4.50 18.83 -29.37
C LEU A 11 3.11 18.36 -28.94
N ALA A 12 2.38 17.64 -29.79
CA ALA A 12 0.98 17.27 -29.56
C ALA A 12 0.76 15.94 -28.81
N VAL A 13 1.83 15.22 -28.42
CA VAL A 13 1.71 13.87 -27.83
C VAL A 13 2.42 13.73 -26.48
N SER A 14 2.49 14.81 -25.70
CA SER A 14 2.75 14.67 -24.26
C SER A 14 1.46 14.24 -23.56
N GLN A 15 1.08 12.96 -23.69
CA GLN A 15 0.10 12.40 -22.78
C GLN A 15 0.75 12.34 -21.40
N SER A 16 0.26 13.17 -20.48
CA SER A 16 0.70 13.11 -19.10
C SER A 16 0.26 11.78 -18.50
N ILE A 17 1.20 10.85 -18.39
CA ILE A 17 1.01 9.60 -17.63
C ILE A 17 1.10 9.99 -16.15
N HIS A 18 -0.03 10.42 -15.59
CA HIS A 18 -0.14 10.66 -14.16
C HIS A 18 -0.48 9.36 -13.46
N ALA A 19 0.26 9.04 -12.39
CA ALA A 19 -0.12 7.99 -11.47
C ALA A 19 -1.44 8.40 -10.80
N GLU A 20 -2.47 7.56 -10.92
CA GLU A 20 -3.74 7.78 -10.25
C GLU A 20 -3.65 7.23 -8.81
N GLU A 21 -4.12 8.00 -7.83
CA GLU A 21 -4.24 7.54 -6.44
C GLU A 21 -5.48 6.65 -6.28
N VAL A 22 -5.25 5.39 -5.92
CA VAL A 22 -6.29 4.39 -5.66
C VAL A 22 -6.75 4.44 -4.20
N ALA A 23 -5.83 4.68 -3.26
CA ALA A 23 -6.16 4.88 -1.85
C ALA A 23 -5.12 5.78 -1.18
N VAL A 24 -5.56 6.62 -0.24
CA VAL A 24 -4.69 7.45 0.59
C VAL A 24 -5.10 7.29 2.05
N CYS A 25 -4.23 6.66 2.82
CA CYS A 25 -4.49 6.27 4.19
C CYS A 25 -3.44 6.79 5.16
N GLY A 26 -3.88 7.04 6.39
CA GLY A 26 -3.04 7.55 7.47
C GLY A 26 -2.61 6.45 8.45
N GLY A 27 -2.22 6.91 9.64
CA GLY A 27 -1.74 6.05 10.70
C GLY A 27 -2.75 4.98 11.13
N GLU A 28 -2.21 3.94 11.74
CA GLU A 28 -2.94 2.74 12.12
C GLU A 28 -2.57 2.27 13.52
N SER A 29 -3.44 1.45 14.11
CA SER A 29 -3.22 0.88 15.43
C SER A 29 -3.85 -0.50 15.55
N GLY A 30 -3.32 -1.33 16.44
CA GLY A 30 -3.83 -2.67 16.64
C GLY A 30 -2.89 -3.48 17.52
N TYR A 31 -2.64 -4.71 17.09
CA TYR A 31 -1.85 -5.67 17.85
C TYR A 31 -0.75 -6.30 17.01
N VAL A 32 0.35 -6.62 17.69
CA VAL A 32 1.49 -7.34 17.15
C VAL A 32 1.78 -8.55 18.03
N TYR A 33 2.01 -9.70 17.43
CA TYR A 33 2.49 -10.91 18.08
C TYR A 33 3.98 -11.11 17.76
N PHE A 34 4.84 -11.16 18.76
CA PHE A 34 6.25 -11.55 18.57
C PHE A 34 6.45 -13.04 18.81
N ALA A 35 7.05 -13.74 17.85
CA ALA A 35 6.96 -15.19 17.74
C ALA A 35 7.99 -16.01 18.56
N GLY A 36 8.79 -15.36 19.42
CA GLY A 36 9.73 -16.07 20.30
C GLY A 36 10.89 -16.78 19.61
N TYR A 37 11.26 -16.32 18.42
CA TYR A 37 12.49 -16.74 17.72
C TYR A 37 13.19 -15.53 17.10
N GLY A 38 14.35 -15.77 16.46
CA GLY A 38 15.18 -14.70 15.92
C GLY A 38 15.77 -13.86 17.05
N MET A 39 15.68 -12.54 16.94
CA MET A 39 16.20 -11.61 17.95
C MET A 39 15.15 -11.16 18.98
N VAL A 40 13.95 -11.77 19.00
CA VAL A 40 12.89 -11.42 19.96
C VAL A 40 13.30 -11.87 21.38
N PRO A 41 13.42 -10.95 22.35
CA PRO A 41 13.66 -11.32 23.74
C PRO A 41 12.49 -12.12 24.34
N GLU A 42 12.77 -13.10 25.20
CA GLU A 42 11.72 -13.94 25.83
C GLU A 42 10.63 -13.11 26.53
N ASN A 43 11.01 -12.02 27.21
CA ASN A 43 10.08 -11.12 27.89
C ASN A 43 9.23 -10.24 26.95
N LYS A 44 9.45 -10.33 25.63
CA LYS A 44 8.68 -9.64 24.59
C LYS A 44 7.80 -10.59 23.78
N VAL A 45 7.86 -11.89 24.01
CA VAL A 45 7.01 -12.87 23.30
C VAL A 45 5.54 -12.63 23.65
N GLY A 46 4.66 -12.80 22.66
CA GLY A 46 3.22 -12.65 22.84
C GLY A 46 2.63 -11.42 22.17
N TRP A 47 1.38 -11.12 22.51
CA TRP A 47 0.60 -10.01 21.95
C TRP A 47 0.87 -8.69 22.66
N HIS A 48 1.11 -7.64 21.88
CA HIS A 48 1.29 -6.27 22.36
C HIS A 48 0.42 -5.32 21.55
N LYS A 49 -0.04 -4.25 22.20
CA LYS A 49 -0.62 -3.11 21.47
C LYS A 49 0.49 -2.35 20.77
N ASP A 50 0.22 -1.92 19.54
CA ASP A 50 1.16 -1.15 18.73
C ASP A 50 0.41 -0.15 17.83
N ALA A 51 1.11 0.88 17.38
CA ALA A 51 0.56 1.91 16.51
C ALA A 51 1.63 2.58 15.64
N ILE A 52 1.23 2.92 14.42
CA ILE A 52 2.02 3.72 13.46
C ILE A 52 1.30 5.05 13.28
N THR A 53 1.46 5.98 14.24
CA THR A 53 0.65 7.22 14.30
C THR A 53 0.90 8.19 13.12
N GLY A 54 2.12 8.26 12.62
CA GLY A 54 2.51 9.11 11.48
C GLY A 54 2.56 8.39 10.13
N GLY A 55 2.09 7.14 10.09
CA GLY A 55 2.12 6.34 8.87
C GLY A 55 1.31 7.01 7.75
N LYS A 56 1.84 6.97 6.54
CA LYS A 56 1.11 7.33 5.33
C LYS A 56 1.30 6.21 4.33
N ILE A 57 0.18 5.72 3.80
CA ILE A 57 0.16 4.68 2.77
C ILE A 57 -0.67 5.21 1.62
N THR A 58 -0.08 5.22 0.43
CA THR A 58 -0.76 5.59 -0.81
C THR A 58 -0.67 4.45 -1.81
N ILE A 59 -1.80 3.95 -2.28
CA ILE A 59 -1.83 3.01 -3.40
C ILE A 59 -1.96 3.83 -4.68
N THR A 60 -1.09 3.56 -5.65
CA THR A 60 -1.15 4.20 -6.96
C THR A 60 -1.30 3.19 -8.07
N VAL A 61 -1.84 3.62 -9.20
CA VAL A 61 -1.88 2.85 -10.44
C VAL A 61 -1.35 3.69 -11.60
N THR A 62 -0.44 3.11 -12.37
CA THR A 62 0.09 3.70 -13.61
C THR A 62 0.15 2.63 -14.68
N ASN A 63 -0.56 2.79 -15.81
CA ASN A 63 -0.59 1.80 -16.89
C ASN A 63 -0.91 0.37 -16.40
N ASN A 64 -1.93 0.23 -15.53
CA ASN A 64 -2.33 -1.03 -14.87
C ASN A 64 -1.25 -1.68 -13.98
N LYS A 65 -0.17 -0.96 -13.65
CA LYS A 65 0.81 -1.37 -12.66
C LYS A 65 0.52 -0.66 -11.36
N TYR A 66 0.34 -1.45 -10.30
CA TYR A 66 0.06 -0.93 -8.97
C TYR A 66 1.35 -0.78 -8.19
N ASP A 67 1.38 0.23 -7.33
CA ASP A 67 2.44 0.43 -6.34
C ASP A 67 1.82 0.82 -5.00
N LEU A 68 2.54 0.54 -3.93
CA LEU A 68 2.24 0.98 -2.58
C LEU A 68 3.38 1.90 -2.16
N LEU A 69 3.04 3.16 -1.90
CA LEU A 69 3.96 4.15 -1.39
C LEU A 69 3.77 4.24 0.12
N TYR A 70 4.84 4.18 0.89
CA TYR A 70 4.79 4.33 2.34
C TYR A 70 5.82 5.35 2.82
N ALA A 71 5.49 6.06 3.91
CA ALA A 71 6.46 6.93 4.57
C ALA A 71 7.38 6.11 5.48
N ASP A 72 8.70 6.23 5.30
CA ASP A 72 9.68 5.58 6.18
C ASP A 72 9.90 6.37 7.48
N ALA A 73 10.82 5.88 8.33
CA ALA A 73 11.15 6.52 9.59
C ALA A 73 11.77 7.93 9.45
N THR A 74 12.27 8.29 8.26
CA THR A 74 12.79 9.62 7.94
C THR A 74 11.71 10.56 7.38
N GLY A 75 10.51 10.04 7.12
CA GLY A 75 9.43 10.74 6.45
C GLY A 75 9.56 10.75 4.92
N SER A 76 10.53 10.03 4.38
CA SER A 76 10.70 9.88 2.93
C SER A 76 9.63 8.95 2.39
N LEU A 77 9.10 9.26 1.20
CA LEU A 77 8.16 8.41 0.51
C LEU A 77 8.92 7.31 -0.23
N VAL A 78 8.63 6.05 0.09
CA VAL A 78 9.27 4.87 -0.49
C VAL A 78 8.29 4.12 -1.37
N SER A 79 8.70 3.76 -2.58
CA SER A 79 7.96 2.86 -3.46
C SER A 79 8.26 1.41 -3.09
N THR A 80 7.21 0.62 -2.83
CA THR A 80 7.33 -0.82 -2.61
C THR A 80 7.98 -1.52 -3.80
N VAL A 81 7.61 -1.15 -5.02
CA VAL A 81 8.16 -1.78 -6.24
C VAL A 81 9.64 -1.44 -6.42
N GLU A 82 10.04 -0.19 -6.20
CA GLU A 82 11.45 0.22 -6.29
C GLU A 82 12.31 -0.39 -5.17
N ASP A 83 11.70 -0.65 -4.01
CA ASP A 83 12.32 -1.36 -2.87
C ASP A 83 12.35 -2.90 -3.06
N GLY A 84 12.02 -3.38 -4.27
CA GLY A 84 12.10 -4.79 -4.65
C GLY A 84 10.92 -5.64 -4.18
N GLY A 85 9.85 -5.03 -3.72
CA GLY A 85 8.58 -5.67 -3.40
C GLY A 85 7.68 -5.87 -4.63
N GLN A 86 6.59 -6.61 -4.44
CA GLN A 86 5.54 -6.81 -5.45
C GLN A 86 4.18 -6.49 -4.86
N VAL A 87 3.36 -5.75 -5.62
CA VAL A 87 1.99 -5.38 -5.24
C VAL A 87 1.00 -6.13 -6.13
N ILE A 88 0.15 -6.96 -5.54
CA ILE A 88 -0.79 -7.82 -6.25
C ILE A 88 -2.19 -7.61 -5.68
N PHE A 89 -3.10 -7.03 -6.47
CA PHE A 89 -4.52 -6.99 -6.09
C PHE A 89 -5.13 -8.39 -6.17
N THR A 90 -5.84 -8.79 -5.11
CA THR A 90 -6.43 -10.12 -4.98
C THR A 90 -7.94 -10.11 -5.17
N ARG A 91 -8.60 -9.00 -4.87
CA ARG A 91 -10.05 -8.81 -5.09
C ARG A 91 -10.43 -7.33 -5.15
N SER A 92 -11.52 -7.04 -5.84
CA SER A 92 -12.21 -5.76 -5.76
C SER A 92 -13.72 -5.95 -5.84
N SER A 93 -14.44 -5.05 -5.18
CA SER A 93 -15.90 -4.91 -5.19
C SER A 93 -16.24 -3.41 -5.15
N PRO A 94 -17.50 -3.01 -5.32
CA PRO A 94 -17.89 -1.60 -5.20
C PRO A 94 -17.67 -0.98 -3.81
N ILE A 95 -17.40 -1.77 -2.77
CA ILE A 95 -17.26 -1.29 -1.38
C ILE A 95 -16.01 -1.77 -0.65
N ASP A 96 -15.26 -2.71 -1.22
CA ASP A 96 -14.02 -3.22 -0.66
C ASP A 96 -13.02 -3.65 -1.74
N MET A 97 -11.74 -3.67 -1.40
CA MET A 97 -10.68 -4.22 -2.23
C MET A 97 -9.56 -4.76 -1.34
N SER A 98 -8.81 -5.74 -1.82
CA SER A 98 -7.63 -6.24 -1.12
C SER A 98 -6.46 -6.40 -2.07
N LEU A 99 -5.26 -6.17 -1.52
CA LEU A 99 -3.99 -6.46 -2.16
C LEU A 99 -3.06 -7.18 -1.20
N VAL A 100 -2.10 -7.87 -1.78
CA VAL A 100 -0.97 -8.48 -1.08
C VAL A 100 0.29 -7.77 -1.52
N VAL A 101 1.14 -7.44 -0.56
CA VAL A 101 2.51 -7.02 -0.81
C VAL A 101 3.47 -8.14 -0.42
N LEU A 102 4.35 -8.49 -1.35
CA LEU A 102 5.36 -9.52 -1.14
C LEU A 102 6.74 -8.89 -1.15
N TYR A 103 7.48 -9.08 -0.07
CA TYR A 103 8.91 -8.85 0.04
C TYR A 103 9.62 -10.19 0.27
N GLY A 104 10.93 -10.24 0.06
CA GLY A 104 11.70 -11.47 0.30
C GLY A 104 11.61 -12.03 1.73
N ARG A 105 11.27 -11.21 2.74
CA ARG A 105 11.17 -11.62 4.15
C ARG A 105 9.90 -11.13 4.85
N ALA A 106 8.94 -10.61 4.10
CA ALA A 106 7.69 -10.14 4.65
C ALA A 106 6.53 -10.33 3.66
N THR A 107 5.36 -10.63 4.20
CA THR A 107 4.11 -10.65 3.47
C THR A 107 3.13 -9.72 4.17
N GLU A 108 2.54 -8.82 3.41
CA GLU A 108 1.55 -7.88 3.89
C GLU A 108 0.25 -8.07 3.12
N ILE A 109 -0.87 -7.91 3.81
CA ILE A 109 -2.21 -7.92 3.22
C ILE A 109 -2.87 -6.63 3.65
N TYR A 110 -3.22 -5.83 2.66
CA TYR A 110 -4.02 -4.63 2.86
C TYR A 110 -5.43 -4.90 2.36
N THR A 111 -6.41 -4.62 3.20
CA THR A 111 -7.82 -4.63 2.80
C THR A 111 -8.41 -3.28 3.10
N PHE A 112 -9.07 -2.69 2.11
CA PHE A 112 -9.68 -1.37 2.17
C PHE A 112 -11.19 -1.53 2.05
N TRP A 113 -11.98 -0.79 2.82
CA TRP A 113 -13.43 -0.85 2.73
C TRP A 113 -14.10 0.46 3.10
N LYS A 114 -15.36 0.59 2.64
CA LYS A 114 -16.30 1.59 3.12
C LYS A 114 -17.21 0.97 4.17
N THR A 115 -17.23 1.55 5.37
CA THR A 115 -18.11 1.12 6.45
C THR A 115 -19.57 1.49 6.18
N LYS A 116 -20.50 0.92 6.96
CA LYS A 116 -21.94 1.26 6.87
C LYS A 116 -22.24 2.74 7.09
N ASN A 117 -21.44 3.44 7.89
CA ASN A 117 -21.56 4.88 8.12
C ASN A 117 -20.74 5.73 7.13
N GLY A 118 -20.23 5.12 6.06
CA GLY A 118 -19.54 5.82 4.98
C GLY A 118 -18.08 6.18 5.24
N LYS A 119 -17.51 5.78 6.39
CA LYS A 119 -16.08 5.97 6.67
C LYS A 119 -15.24 5.04 5.80
N LEU A 120 -14.07 5.52 5.41
CA LEU A 120 -13.09 4.76 4.66
C LEU A 120 -12.03 4.24 5.63
N GLN A 121 -11.82 2.93 5.63
CA GLN A 121 -10.89 2.27 6.52
C GLN A 121 -10.06 1.24 5.78
N TYR A 122 -8.96 0.85 6.40
CA TYR A 122 -8.18 -0.27 5.95
C TYR A 122 -7.67 -1.11 7.12
N SER A 123 -7.34 -2.35 6.81
CA SER A 123 -6.62 -3.26 7.71
C SER A 123 -5.30 -3.60 7.08
N HIS A 124 -4.27 -3.65 7.91
CA HIS A 124 -2.94 -4.09 7.54
C HIS A 124 -2.62 -5.34 8.34
N LEU A 125 -2.48 -6.46 7.64
CA LEU A 125 -1.92 -7.68 8.20
C LEU A 125 -0.49 -7.81 7.70
N HIS A 126 0.48 -7.98 8.59
CA HIS A 126 1.89 -8.05 8.21
C HIS A 126 2.56 -9.19 8.95
N ASN A 127 3.21 -10.08 8.19
CA ASN A 127 4.06 -11.14 8.72
C ASN A 127 5.48 -10.89 8.25
N LYS A 128 6.41 -10.81 9.19
CA LYS A 128 7.84 -10.64 8.95
C LYS A 128 8.61 -11.72 9.68
N SER A 129 9.63 -12.29 9.04
CA SER A 129 10.43 -13.37 9.61
C SER A 129 11.71 -12.90 10.29
N GLU A 130 12.29 -11.75 9.92
CA GLU A 130 13.61 -11.31 10.42
C GLU A 130 13.77 -9.79 10.52
N PRO A 131 14.68 -9.28 11.38
CA PRO A 131 15.37 -10.03 12.44
C PRO A 131 14.48 -10.24 13.68
N PHE A 132 13.38 -9.49 13.77
CA PHE A 132 12.37 -9.58 14.83
C PHE A 132 11.06 -10.12 14.24
N PRO A 133 10.91 -11.45 14.21
CA PRO A 133 9.74 -12.05 13.63
C PRO A 133 8.46 -11.67 14.35
N LYS A 134 7.48 -11.20 13.58
CA LYS A 134 6.22 -10.68 14.08
C LYS A 134 5.06 -10.89 13.12
N SER A 135 3.87 -10.99 13.70
CA SER A 135 2.58 -10.98 13.00
C SER A 135 1.76 -9.83 13.51
N THR A 136 1.30 -8.96 12.61
CA THR A 136 0.64 -7.70 12.94
C THR A 136 -0.77 -7.70 12.37
N ALA A 137 -1.71 -7.13 13.12
CA ALA A 137 -3.06 -6.82 12.67
C ALA A 137 -3.45 -5.43 13.14
N MET A 138 -3.52 -4.50 12.20
CA MET A 138 -3.78 -3.07 12.46
C MET A 138 -4.95 -2.57 11.63
N ILE A 139 -5.60 -1.51 12.12
CA ILE A 139 -6.67 -0.80 11.45
C ILE A 139 -6.29 0.68 11.38
N GLY A 140 -6.44 1.26 10.19
CA GLY A 140 -6.28 2.69 9.98
C GLY A 140 -7.47 3.31 9.25
N THR A 141 -7.36 4.60 8.97
CA THR A 141 -8.38 5.37 8.26
C THR A 141 -7.84 5.93 6.96
N CYS A 142 -8.72 6.06 5.97
CA CYS A 142 -8.38 6.61 4.67
C CYS A 142 -9.15 7.90 4.40
N THR A 143 -8.50 8.80 3.68
CA THR A 143 -9.12 10.03 3.16
C THR A 143 -9.68 9.83 1.75
N LEU A 144 -9.10 8.88 1.01
CA LEU A 144 -9.50 8.49 -0.34
C LEU A 144 -9.45 6.96 -0.48
N ILE A 145 -10.47 6.40 -1.13
CA ILE A 145 -10.44 5.05 -1.72
C ILE A 145 -11.26 5.09 -3.02
N ASN A 146 -10.63 4.80 -4.16
CA ASN A 146 -11.26 4.62 -5.46
C ASN A 146 -11.36 3.13 -5.81
N PHE A 147 -12.45 2.48 -5.38
CA PHE A 147 -12.69 1.05 -5.67
C PHE A 147 -12.80 0.74 -7.17
N ALA A 148 -13.17 1.73 -8.00
CA ALA A 148 -13.35 1.55 -9.43
C ALA A 148 -12.03 1.57 -10.23
N ALA A 149 -10.94 2.09 -9.64
CA ALA A 149 -9.62 2.11 -10.27
C ALA A 149 -8.94 0.73 -10.31
N VAL A 150 -9.50 -0.27 -9.62
CA VAL A 150 -8.91 -1.60 -9.52
C VAL A 150 -9.51 -2.56 -10.55
N ASN A 151 -8.69 -2.94 -11.52
CA ASN A 151 -8.97 -4.02 -12.46
C ASN A 151 -8.30 -5.32 -12.00
N VAL A 152 -9.06 -6.22 -11.37
CA VAL A 152 -8.63 -7.60 -11.09
C VAL A 152 -9.21 -8.52 -12.15
N GLY A 153 -8.38 -8.95 -13.11
CA GLY A 153 -8.68 -10.09 -14.00
C GLY A 153 -9.99 -10.01 -14.82
N LYS A 154 -10.31 -8.85 -15.39
CA LYS A 154 -11.29 -8.77 -16.48
C LYS A 154 -10.65 -9.09 -17.82
#